data_AF-A0A353YVQ4-F1
#
_entry.id   AF-A0A353YVQ4-F1
#
_cell.length_a   1.000
_cell.length_b   1.000
_cell.length_c   1.000
_cell.angle_alpha   90.00
_cell.angle_beta   90.00
_cell.angle_gamma   90.00
#
_symmetry.space_group_name_H-M   'P 1'
#
loop_
_entity.id
_entity.type
_entity.pdbx_description
1 polymer ?
#
loop_
_entity_poly.entity_id
_entity_poly.type
_entity_poly.pdbx_seq_one_letter_code
_entity_poly.pdbx_strand_id
1 'polypeptide(L)'
;MDLLNQIKENAKKNLQRIVLPESMEERTIKAADQILSEGIAKIVLIGNPEALMSKANELGLQNISKATIVDPDNNTKTEEYANLMVELRKTKGLTKDQALSLLKDPLYLSTIMIKNGDADG
;
A
#
# COMPACT_ATOMS: atom_id res chain seq x y z
N MET A 1 -17.00 25.72 7.99
CA MET A 1 -16.05 24.60 8.12
C MET A 1 -15.02 24.76 7.02
N ASP A 2 -13.75 24.53 7.35
CA ASP A 2 -12.67 24.46 6.36
C ASP A 2 -12.85 23.24 5.43
N LEU A 3 -12.54 23.40 4.15
CA LEU A 3 -12.78 22.39 3.11
C LEU A 3 -12.04 21.08 3.42
N LEU A 4 -10.81 21.17 3.91
CA LEU A 4 -10.00 19.99 4.24
C LEU A 4 -10.65 19.16 5.36
N ASN A 5 -11.18 19.83 6.38
CA ASN A 5 -11.89 19.16 7.47
C ASN A 5 -13.15 18.45 6.96
N GLN A 6 -13.90 19.04 6.04
CA GLN A 6 -15.06 18.38 5.43
C GLN A 6 -14.66 17.11 4.66
N ILE A 7 -13.55 17.15 3.92
CA ILE A 7 -13.02 15.98 3.19
C ILE A 7 -12.61 14.88 4.18
N LYS A 8 -11.88 15.22 5.25
CA LYS A 8 -11.48 14.27 6.29
C LYS A 8 -12.68 13.61 6.98
N GLU A 9 -13.71 14.38 7.32
CA GLU A 9 -14.92 13.84 7.94
C GLU A 9 -15.70 12.91 6.99
N ASN A 10 -15.70 13.18 5.69
CA ASN A 10 -16.28 12.26 4.71
C ASN A 10 -15.44 10.98 4.56
N ALA A 11 -14.11 11.08 4.59
CA ALA A 11 -13.23 9.91 4.56
C ALA A 11 -13.45 8.98 5.76
N LYS A 12 -13.65 9.54 6.97
CA LYS A 12 -14.00 8.76 8.17
C LYS A 12 -15.31 7.99 8.03
N LYS A 13 -16.32 8.57 7.37
CA LYS A 13 -17.63 7.94 7.15
C LYS A 13 -17.57 6.78 6.15
N ASN A 14 -16.63 6.80 5.22
CA ASN A 14 -16.43 5.74 4.23
C ASN A 14 -14.95 5.39 4.12
N LEU A 15 -14.47 4.65 5.10
CA LEU A 15 -13.04 4.45 5.33
C LEU A 15 -12.41 3.54 4.26
N GLN A 16 -11.63 4.16 3.37
CA GLN A 16 -10.95 3.49 2.24
C GLN A 16 -9.60 2.88 2.65
N ARG A 17 -9.16 1.86 1.91
CA ARG A 17 -7.83 1.23 1.99
C ARG A 17 -6.89 1.92 1.01
N ILE A 18 -5.90 2.63 1.51
CA ILE A 18 -4.95 3.40 0.70
C ILE A 18 -3.57 2.74 0.78
N VAL A 19 -3.02 2.41 -0.38
CA VAL A 19 -1.72 1.78 -0.53
C VAL A 19 -0.64 2.87 -0.70
N LEU A 20 0.47 2.75 0.03
CA LEU A 20 1.60 3.68 -0.05
C LEU A 20 2.85 2.94 -0.56
N PRO A 21 3.15 2.99 -1.86
CA PRO A 21 4.29 2.26 -2.42
C PRO A 21 5.65 2.75 -1.91
N GLU A 22 5.77 4.03 -1.59
CA GLU A 22 7.02 4.68 -1.16
C GLU A 22 7.17 4.67 0.36
N SER A 23 6.87 3.54 1.01
CA SER A 23 6.72 3.47 2.47
C SER A 23 7.98 3.78 3.28
N MET A 24 9.17 3.69 2.68
CA MET A 24 10.44 4.04 3.32
C MET A 24 10.80 5.52 3.20
N GLU A 25 10.06 6.29 2.40
CA GLU A 25 10.25 7.73 2.28
C GLU A 25 9.70 8.43 3.53
N GLU A 26 10.49 9.35 4.10
CA GLU A 26 10.24 9.90 5.43
C GLU A 26 8.92 10.69 5.52
N ARG A 27 8.55 11.47 4.49
CA ARG A 27 7.29 12.22 4.49
C ARG A 27 6.10 11.28 4.38
N THR A 28 6.24 10.22 3.60
CA THR A 28 5.21 9.21 3.38
C THR A 28 4.91 8.44 4.66
N ILE A 29 5.93 7.93 5.36
CA ILE A 29 5.71 7.20 6.61
C ILE A 29 5.18 8.10 7.74
N LYS A 30 5.62 9.37 7.80
CA LYS A 30 5.05 10.36 8.74
C LYS A 30 3.57 10.65 8.44
N ALA A 31 3.21 10.82 7.17
CA ALA A 31 1.82 11.02 6.77
C ALA A 31 0.96 9.78 7.08
N ALA A 32 1.49 8.58 6.88
CA ALA A 32 0.83 7.33 7.26
C ALA A 32 0.52 7.29 8.76
N ASP A 33 1.49 7.64 9.62
CA ASP A 33 1.28 7.71 11.07
C ASP A 33 0.14 8.67 11.44
N GLN A 34 0.13 9.86 10.84
CA GLN A 34 -0.91 10.85 11.06
C GLN A 34 -2.28 10.35 10.59
N ILE A 35 -2.37 9.74 9.41
CA ILE A 35 -3.62 9.18 8.87
C ILE A 35 -4.18 8.10 9.79
N LEU A 36 -3.31 7.22 10.30
CA LEU A 36 -3.67 6.15 11.24
C LEU A 36 -4.07 6.69 12.63
N SER A 37 -3.45 7.79 13.06
CA SER A 37 -3.82 8.52 14.28
C SER A 37 -5.21 9.16 14.16
N GLU A 38 -5.47 9.84 13.04
CA GLU A 38 -6.74 10.52 12.77
C GLU A 38 -7.87 9.55 12.37
N GLY A 39 -7.53 8.32 11.97
CA GLY A 39 -8.48 7.30 11.56
C GLY A 39 -9.21 7.64 10.26
N ILE A 40 -8.53 8.28 9.30
CA ILE A 40 -9.16 8.75 8.04
C ILE A 40 -9.00 7.76 6.87
N ALA A 41 -8.11 6.76 6.98
CA ALA A 41 -7.97 5.65 6.02
C ALA A 41 -7.35 4.41 6.68
N LYS A 42 -7.55 3.25 6.06
CA LYS A 42 -6.78 2.02 6.33
C LYS A 42 -5.50 2.09 5.51
N ILE A 43 -4.35 2.25 6.14
CA ILE A 43 -3.07 2.32 5.42
C ILE A 43 -2.52 0.92 5.16
N VAL A 44 -2.07 0.73 3.92
CA VAL A 44 -1.25 -0.41 3.50
C VAL A 44 0.13 0.12 3.10
N LEU A 45 1.17 -0.32 3.80
CA LEU A 45 2.56 0.02 3.50
C LEU A 45 3.20 -1.11 2.68
N ILE A 46 3.92 -0.77 1.63
CA ILE A 46 4.67 -1.73 0.81
C ILE A 46 6.15 -1.67 1.19
N GLY A 47 6.70 -2.79 1.62
CA GLY A 47 8.12 -2.89 1.94
C GLY A 47 8.42 -3.95 3.01
N ASN A 48 9.69 -4.08 3.35
CA ASN A 48 10.14 -5.01 4.37
C ASN A 48 9.59 -4.61 5.77
N PRO A 49 8.90 -5.51 6.49
CA PRO A 49 8.28 -5.18 7.77
C PRO A 49 9.26 -4.72 8.84
N GLU A 50 10.43 -5.37 8.95
CA GLU A 50 11.43 -5.01 9.97
C GLU A 50 12.02 -3.62 9.70
N ALA A 51 12.36 -3.33 8.44
CA ALA A 51 12.88 -2.03 8.03
C ALA A 51 11.86 -0.90 8.28
N LEU A 52 10.58 -1.12 7.95
CA LEU A 52 9.52 -0.15 8.19
C LEU A 52 9.30 0.13 9.67
N MET A 53 9.23 -0.91 10.49
CA MET A 53 9.08 -0.77 11.94
C MET A 53 10.30 -0.10 12.57
N SER A 54 11.52 -0.45 12.13
CA SER A 54 12.74 0.22 12.56
C SER A 54 12.72 1.71 12.21
N LYS A 55 12.31 2.06 10.99
CA LYS A 55 12.21 3.47 10.55
C LYS A 55 11.16 4.23 11.34
N ALA A 56 10.01 3.62 11.60
CA ALA A 56 8.97 4.21 12.44
C ALA A 56 9.47 4.53 13.85
N ASN A 57 10.22 3.60 14.46
CA ASN A 57 10.80 3.79 15.79
C ASN A 57 11.86 4.91 15.79
N GLU A 58 12.74 4.95 14.79
CA GLU A 58 13.75 6.01 14.63
C GLU A 58 13.10 7.41 14.56
N LEU A 59 11.96 7.51 13.87
CA LEU A 59 11.20 8.74 13.69
C LEU A 59 10.21 9.03 14.83
N GLY A 60 10.11 8.15 15.84
CA GLY A 60 9.21 8.31 16.99
C GLY A 60 7.71 8.12 16.67
N LEU A 61 7.38 7.44 15.57
CA LEU A 61 6.01 7.23 15.11
C LEU A 61 5.30 6.15 15.94
N GLN A 62 4.07 6.41 16.36
CA GLN A 62 3.36 5.60 17.37
C GLN A 62 2.22 4.73 16.78
N ASN A 63 1.79 5.02 15.55
CA ASN A 63 0.59 4.48 14.93
C ASN A 63 0.88 3.53 13.77
N ILE A 64 2.13 3.43 13.30
CA ILE A 64 2.51 2.57 12.16
C ILE A 64 2.16 1.09 12.40
N SER A 65 2.16 0.63 13.65
CA SER A 65 1.73 -0.73 14.02
C SER A 65 0.27 -1.05 13.65
N LYS A 66 -0.56 -0.04 13.38
CA LYS A 66 -1.96 -0.19 12.91
C LYS A 66 -2.04 -0.40 11.39
N ALA A 67 -0.97 -0.15 10.64
CA ALA A 67 -0.94 -0.35 9.19
C ALA A 67 -0.91 -1.84 8.84
N THR A 68 -1.45 -2.19 7.68
CA THR A 68 -1.12 -3.46 7.04
C THR A 68 0.21 -3.30 6.32
N ILE A 69 1.16 -4.21 6.53
CA ILE A 69 2.43 -4.20 5.80
C ILE A 69 2.43 -5.38 4.81
N VAL A 70 2.75 -5.09 3.55
CA VAL A 70 2.91 -6.09 2.49
C VAL A 70 4.36 -6.07 2.02
N ASP A 71 5.05 -7.19 2.23
CA ASP A 71 6.40 -7.40 1.74
C ASP A 71 6.37 -7.89 0.28
N PRO A 72 6.92 -7.15 -0.70
CA PRO A 72 6.96 -7.58 -2.10
C PRO A 72 7.66 -8.92 -2.32
N ASP A 73 8.65 -9.26 -1.48
CA ASP A 73 9.41 -10.49 -1.60
C ASP A 73 8.76 -11.67 -0.86
N ASN A 74 7.82 -11.41 0.06
CA ASN A 74 7.15 -12.43 0.86
C ASN A 74 5.65 -12.18 0.99
N ASN A 75 4.96 -12.06 -0.14
CA ASN A 75 3.51 -11.91 -0.20
C ASN A 75 2.83 -13.22 -0.63
N THR A 76 1.85 -13.67 0.15
CA THR A 76 1.07 -14.89 -0.12
C THR A 76 0.19 -14.78 -1.37
N LYS A 77 -0.15 -13.55 -1.80
CA LYS A 77 -0.97 -13.28 -2.99
C LYS A 77 -0.18 -13.09 -4.28
N THR A 78 1.15 -13.24 -4.25
CA THR A 78 2.01 -13.01 -5.43
C THR A 78 1.59 -13.81 -6.66
N GLU A 79 1.22 -15.08 -6.48
CA GLU A 79 0.75 -15.94 -7.56
C GLU A 79 -0.59 -15.46 -8.16
N GLU A 80 -1.54 -15.07 -7.31
CA GLU A 80 -2.84 -14.53 -7.70
C GLU A 80 -2.66 -13.25 -8.52
N TYR A 81 -1.85 -12.33 -8.02
CA TYR A 81 -1.54 -11.06 -8.68
C TYR A 81 -0.80 -11.26 -10.01
N ALA A 82 0.13 -12.21 -10.10
CA ALA A 82 0.87 -12.49 -11.33
C ALA A 82 -0.08 -13.01 -12.42
N ASN A 83 -0.97 -13.94 -12.06
CA ASN A 83 -1.97 -14.47 -13.00
C ASN A 83 -2.92 -13.37 -13.49
N LEU A 84 -3.39 -12.50 -12.58
CA LEU A 84 -4.21 -11.35 -12.95
C LEU A 84 -3.47 -10.40 -13.91
N MET A 85 -2.19 -10.09 -13.62
CA MET A 85 -1.39 -9.21 -14.46
C MET A 85 -1.16 -9.79 -15.86
N VAL A 86 -0.91 -11.10 -15.96
CA VAL A 86 -0.78 -11.80 -17.25
C VAL A 86 -2.08 -11.73 -18.04
N GLU A 87 -3.22 -12.00 -17.42
CA GLU A 87 -4.51 -11.94 -18.12
C GLU A 87 -4.82 -10.52 -18.61
N LEU A 88 -4.58 -9.50 -17.76
CA LEU A 88 -4.76 -8.09 -18.14
C LEU A 88 -3.82 -7.63 -19.26
N ARG A 89 -2.62 -8.21 -19.35
CA ARG A 89 -1.59 -7.82 -20.33
C ARG A 89 -1.34 -8.87 -21.40
N LYS A 90 -2.29 -9.79 -21.61
CA LYS A 90 -2.22 -10.89 -22.58
C LYS A 90 -1.92 -10.41 -24.00
N THR A 91 -2.52 -9.29 -24.41
CA THR A 91 -2.30 -8.68 -25.73
C THR A 91 -0.89 -8.10 -25.91
N LYS A 92 -0.17 -7.86 -24.80
CA LYS A 92 1.21 -7.39 -24.80
C LYS A 92 2.22 -8.52 -24.61
N GLY A 93 1.77 -9.78 -24.56
CA GLY A 93 2.62 -10.95 -24.43
C GLY A 93 3.37 -11.06 -23.09
N LEU A 94 2.82 -10.47 -22.01
CA LEU A 94 3.45 -10.55 -20.69
C LEU A 94 3.46 -12.01 -20.20
N THR A 95 4.64 -12.55 -19.90
CA THR A 95 4.76 -13.90 -19.33
C THR A 95 4.59 -13.88 -17.81
N LYS A 96 4.31 -15.06 -17.22
CA LYS A 96 4.18 -15.18 -15.76
C LYS A 96 5.46 -14.81 -15.02
N ASP A 97 6.62 -15.24 -15.52
CA ASP A 97 7.92 -14.91 -14.90
C ASP A 97 8.19 -13.40 -14.92
N GLN A 98 7.84 -12.74 -16.03
CA GLN A 98 7.93 -11.28 -16.13
C GLN A 98 6.96 -10.60 -15.14
N ALA A 99 5.73 -11.10 -15.02
CA ALA A 99 4.77 -10.59 -14.04
C ALA A 99 5.28 -10.74 -12.61
N LEU A 100 5.78 -11.92 -12.23
CA LEU A 100 6.38 -12.16 -10.92
C LEU A 100 7.56 -11.22 -10.63
N SER A 101 8.42 -10.97 -11.63
CA SER A 101 9.51 -10.01 -11.49
C SER A 101 9.02 -8.58 -11.30
N LEU A 102 7.95 -8.17 -12.00
CA LEU A 102 7.37 -6.83 -11.86
C LEU A 102 6.71 -6.64 -10.49
N LEU A 103 6.11 -7.68 -9.91
CA LEU A 103 5.46 -7.59 -8.60
C LEU A 103 6.42 -7.32 -7.43
N LYS A 104 7.73 -7.45 -7.65
CA LYS A 104 8.75 -7.02 -6.68
C LYS A 104 8.86 -5.50 -6.60
N ASP A 105 8.45 -4.78 -7.64
CA ASP A 105 8.40 -3.32 -7.64
C ASP A 105 7.14 -2.86 -6.87
N PRO A 106 7.31 -2.06 -5.80
CA PRO A 106 6.20 -1.55 -5.01
C PRO A 106 5.09 -0.87 -5.81
N LEU A 107 5.42 -0.17 -6.91
CA LEU A 107 4.44 0.53 -7.75
C LEU A 107 3.56 -0.47 -8.52
N TYR A 108 4.16 -1.52 -9.08
CA TYR A 108 3.42 -2.57 -9.79
C TYR A 108 2.58 -3.40 -8.82
N LEU A 109 3.12 -3.73 -7.65
CA LEU A 109 2.37 -4.42 -6.60
C LEU A 109 1.18 -3.58 -6.12
N SER A 110 1.38 -2.30 -5.88
CA SER A 110 0.33 -1.37 -5.45
C SER A 110 -0.82 -1.30 -6.47
N THR A 111 -0.48 -1.14 -7.75
CA THR A 111 -1.49 -1.01 -8.80
C THR A 111 -2.27 -2.31 -9.03
N ILE A 112 -1.63 -3.48 -8.93
CA ILE A 112 -2.34 -4.75 -9.05
C ILE A 112 -3.22 -5.02 -7.84
N MET A 113 -2.81 -4.63 -6.63
CA MET A 113 -3.62 -4.75 -5.40
C MET A 113 -4.92 -3.96 -5.53
N ILE A 114 -4.85 -2.73 -6.03
CA ILE A 114 -6.04 -1.91 -6.31
C ILE A 114 -6.91 -2.62 -7.36
N LYS A 115 -6.30 -3.11 -8.44
CA LYS A 115 -7.04 -3.79 -9.50
C LYS A 115 -7.72 -5.09 -9.03
N ASN A 116 -7.11 -5.81 -8.10
CA ASN A 116 -7.67 -7.02 -7.48
C ASN A 116 -8.76 -6.71 -6.44
N GLY A 117 -8.93 -5.45 -6.04
CA GLY A 117 -9.87 -5.03 -5.00
C GLY A 117 -9.35 -5.19 -3.57
N ASP A 118 -8.04 -5.37 -3.41
CA ASP A 118 -7.36 -5.45 -2.10
C ASP A 118 -7.01 -4.07 -1.52
N ALA A 119 -6.98 -3.03 -2.36
CA ALA A 119 -6.90 -1.63 -1.99
C ALA A 119 -7.90 -0.80 -2.83
N ASP A 120 -8.20 0.41 -2.37
CA ASP A 120 -9.19 1.31 -2.97
C ASP A 120 -8.52 2.50 -3.71
N GLY A 121 -7.24 2.77 -3.42
CA GLY A 121 -6.44 3.82 -4.05
C GLY A 121 -4.97 3.83 -3.63
#